data_AF-A0A6N7W057-F1
#
_entry.id   AF-A0A6N7W057-F1
#
_cell.length_a   1.000
_cell.length_b   1.000
_cell.length_c   1.000
_cell.angle_alpha   90.00
_cell.angle_beta   90.00
_cell.angle_gamma   90.00
#
_symmetry.space_group_name_H-M   'P 1'
#
loop_
_entity.id
_entity.type
_entity.pdbx_description
1 polymer ?
#
loop_
_entity_poly.entity_id
_entity_poly.type
_entity_poly.pdbx_seq_one_letter_code
_entity_poly.pdbx_strand_id
1 'polypeptide(L)'
;MAVKRIIPRYTKKYRKCLNCCQAIEKPLKDDEIYTCIKCGQQHLVDVYKDCIALTAVEYAEFRRRPATMLTHEQRQAIRRLIAKADARDTEAVAWINKYQPWLEELAAMPDEQIEAELNIMPEEMRRRVLMYFESRKK
;
A
#
# COMPACT_ATOMS: atom_id res chain seq x y z
N MET A 1 12.65 8.61 -34.17
CA MET A 1 11.81 8.12 -33.05
C MET A 1 12.72 7.55 -31.97
N ALA A 2 12.54 7.91 -30.70
CA ALA A 2 13.31 7.31 -29.62
C ALA A 2 12.61 6.04 -29.13
N VAL A 3 13.36 4.97 -28.83
CA VAL A 3 12.77 3.72 -28.31
C VAL A 3 12.44 3.83 -26.82
N LYS A 4 13.30 4.55 -26.08
CA LYS A 4 13.21 4.70 -24.62
C LYS A 4 13.72 6.07 -24.18
N ARG A 5 13.18 6.58 -23.09
CA ARG A 5 13.70 7.79 -22.41
C ARG A 5 13.61 7.64 -20.90
N ILE A 6 14.70 7.97 -20.21
CA ILE A 6 14.75 8.03 -18.75
C ILE A 6 14.76 9.52 -18.37
N ILE A 7 13.83 9.90 -17.51
CA ILE A 7 13.54 11.29 -17.17
C ILE A 7 13.63 11.44 -15.65
N PRO A 8 14.30 12.48 -15.11
CA PRO A 8 14.23 12.76 -13.68
C PRO A 8 12.79 12.95 -13.22
N ARG A 9 12.40 12.28 -12.13
CA ARG A 9 11.00 12.23 -11.68
C ARG A 9 10.42 13.62 -11.42
N TYR A 10 11.22 14.50 -10.83
CA TYR A 10 10.80 15.83 -10.41
C TYR A 10 10.83 16.89 -11.53
N THR A 11 11.36 16.55 -12.71
CA THR A 11 11.50 17.51 -13.81
C THR A 11 10.47 17.26 -14.91
N LYS A 12 9.46 18.14 -14.98
CA LYS A 12 8.39 18.07 -16.01
C LYS A 12 8.90 18.36 -17.43
N LYS A 13 9.96 19.16 -17.57
CA LYS A 13 10.52 19.64 -18.86
C LYS A 13 10.84 18.52 -19.86
N TYR A 14 11.19 17.34 -19.38
CA TYR A 14 11.67 16.22 -20.22
C TYR A 14 10.61 15.13 -20.43
N ARG A 15 9.41 15.29 -19.87
CA ARG A 15 8.26 14.40 -20.12
C ARG A 15 7.68 14.73 -21.48
N LYS A 16 8.22 14.10 -22.50
CA LYS A 16 7.80 14.29 -23.89
C LYS A 16 7.59 12.94 -24.56
N CYS A 17 6.61 12.87 -25.45
CA CYS A 17 6.36 11.72 -26.31
C CYS A 17 7.64 11.29 -27.03
N LEU A 18 7.85 9.99 -27.16
CA LEU A 18 9.03 9.40 -27.81
C LEU A 18 9.01 9.56 -29.34
N ASN A 19 7.81 9.65 -29.91
CA ASN A 19 7.60 9.86 -31.34
C ASN A 19 7.53 11.36 -31.72
N CYS A 20 6.45 12.07 -31.36
CA CYS A 20 6.21 13.45 -31.79
C CYS A 20 6.81 14.55 -30.90
N CYS A 21 7.54 14.20 -29.83
CA CYS A 21 8.13 15.14 -28.87
C CYS A 21 7.16 16.11 -28.16
N GLN A 22 5.85 15.91 -28.30
CA GLN A 22 4.84 16.67 -27.56
C GLN A 22 5.04 16.49 -26.04
N ALA A 23 4.93 17.58 -25.29
CA ALA A 23 4.98 17.53 -23.82
C ALA A 23 3.81 16.72 -23.26
N ILE A 24 4.10 15.89 -22.25
CA ILE A 24 3.13 15.08 -21.54
C ILE A 24 2.70 15.87 -20.29
N GLU A 25 1.50 16.43 -20.33
CA GLU A 25 0.97 17.29 -19.27
C GLU A 25 0.34 16.49 -18.12
N LYS A 26 -0.23 15.33 -18.44
CA LYS A 26 -0.87 14.45 -17.45
C LYS A 26 0.16 13.78 -16.53
N PRO A 27 -0.18 13.53 -15.26
CA PRO A 27 0.67 12.75 -14.37
C PRO A 27 0.80 11.33 -14.92
N LEU A 28 2.05 10.89 -15.07
CA LEU A 28 2.40 9.54 -15.44
C LEU A 28 2.28 8.62 -14.22
N LYS A 29 1.54 7.52 -14.36
CA LYS A 29 1.36 6.51 -13.33
C LYS A 29 2.26 5.32 -13.62
N ASP A 30 2.74 4.69 -12.56
CA ASP A 30 3.62 3.53 -12.70
C ASP A 30 2.85 2.31 -13.21
N ASP A 31 3.51 1.53 -14.07
CA ASP A 31 3.00 0.27 -14.62
C ASP A 31 1.71 0.45 -15.43
N GLU A 32 1.55 1.62 -16.04
CA GLU A 32 0.42 1.94 -16.92
C GLU A 32 0.92 2.26 -18.34
N ILE A 33 0.01 2.14 -19.31
CA ILE A 33 0.22 2.58 -20.69
C ILE A 33 -0.24 4.02 -20.84
N TYR A 34 0.66 4.89 -21.29
CA TYR A 34 0.34 6.25 -21.68
C TYR A 34 0.22 6.38 -23.20
N THR A 35 -0.95 6.81 -23.68
CA THR A 35 -1.19 7.12 -25.10
C THR A 35 -1.00 8.62 -25.35
N CYS A 36 -0.11 8.97 -26.28
CA CYS A 36 0.12 10.36 -26.68
C CYS A 36 -1.12 10.92 -27.39
N ILE A 37 -1.64 12.02 -26.88
CA ILE A 37 -2.85 12.68 -27.41
C ILE A 37 -2.65 13.19 -28.84
N LYS A 38 -1.42 13.60 -29.20
CA LYS A 38 -1.13 14.21 -30.50
C LYS A 38 -0.91 13.20 -31.63
N CYS A 39 -0.20 12.11 -31.36
CA CYS A 39 0.23 11.16 -32.40
C CYS A 39 -0.20 9.72 -32.15
N GLY A 40 -0.95 9.45 -31.08
CA GLY A 40 -1.43 8.10 -30.75
C GLY A 40 -0.37 7.14 -30.19
N GLN A 41 0.92 7.52 -30.20
CA GLN A 41 2.00 6.67 -29.70
C GLN A 41 1.74 6.20 -28.27
N GLN A 42 1.78 4.88 -28.06
CA GLN A 42 1.65 4.29 -26.74
C GLN A 42 3.03 4.09 -26.09
N HIS A 43 3.09 4.31 -24.77
CA HIS A 43 4.31 4.24 -23.97
C HIS A 43 4.05 3.42 -22.71
N LEU A 44 4.88 2.43 -22.45
CA LEU A 44 4.99 1.75 -21.17
C LEU A 44 5.68 2.71 -20.19
N VAL A 45 5.03 2.96 -19.05
CA VAL A 45 5.50 3.88 -18.03
C VAL A 45 6.01 3.11 -16.82
N ASP A 46 7.28 3.32 -16.47
CA ASP A 46 7.85 2.81 -15.22
C ASP A 46 8.33 3.99 -14.35
N VAL A 47 7.78 4.13 -13.15
CA VAL A 47 8.12 5.18 -12.19
C VAL A 47 8.96 4.60 -11.05
N TYR A 48 10.22 5.02 -11.02
CA TYR A 48 11.17 4.72 -9.96
C TYR A 48 11.19 5.84 -8.91
N LYS A 49 12.00 5.66 -7.86
CA LYS A 49 12.20 6.68 -6.84
C LYS A 49 12.68 8.01 -7.44
N ASP A 50 13.68 7.95 -8.32
CA ASP A 50 14.38 9.14 -8.81
C ASP A 50 14.08 9.48 -10.28
N CYS A 51 13.53 8.51 -11.03
CA CYS A 51 13.30 8.68 -12.47
C CYS A 51 11.99 8.05 -12.95
N ILE A 52 11.58 8.43 -14.15
CA ILE A 52 10.49 7.84 -14.92
C ILE A 52 11.08 7.35 -16.23
N ALA A 53 10.89 6.08 -16.54
CA ALA A 53 11.23 5.51 -17.82
C ALA A 53 9.97 5.42 -18.69
N LEU A 54 10.08 5.95 -19.91
CA LEU A 54 9.11 5.73 -20.98
C LEU A 54 9.75 4.77 -21.98
N THR A 55 9.06 3.68 -22.30
CA THR A 55 9.44 2.74 -23.36
C THR A 55 8.30 2.67 -24.36
N ALA A 56 8.58 2.76 -25.65
CA ALA A 56 7.56 2.60 -26.68
C ALA A 56 6.97 1.18 -26.63
N VAL A 57 5.64 1.05 -26.77
CA VAL A 57 4.94 -0.25 -26.61
C VAL A 57 5.37 -1.26 -27.67
N GLU A 58 5.59 -0.81 -28.90
CA GLU A 58 6.09 -1.63 -30.01
C GLU A 58 7.51 -2.19 -29.77
N TYR A 59 8.22 -1.71 -28.75
CA TYR A 59 9.51 -2.23 -28.34
C TYR A 59 9.53 -2.61 -26.85
N ALA A 60 8.49 -3.31 -26.41
CA ALA A 60 8.30 -3.75 -25.02
C ALA A 60 9.49 -4.58 -24.49
N GLU A 61 10.26 -5.25 -25.34
CA GLU A 61 11.45 -6.00 -24.98
C GLU A 61 12.56 -5.14 -24.35
N PHE A 62 12.62 -3.83 -24.61
CA PHE A 62 13.57 -2.93 -23.94
C PHE A 62 13.07 -2.37 -22.61
N ARG A 63 11.86 -2.78 -22.19
CA ARG A 63 11.31 -2.47 -20.87
C ARG A 63 12.06 -3.27 -19.81
N ARG A 64 13.14 -2.68 -19.30
CA ARG A 64 13.89 -3.20 -18.15
C ARG A 64 13.21 -2.76 -16.85
N ARG A 65 12.12 -3.44 -16.47
CA ARG A 65 11.50 -3.32 -15.15
C ARG A 65 12.08 -4.42 -14.24
N PRO A 66 12.69 -4.10 -13.08
CA PRO A 66 13.19 -5.12 -12.16
C PRO A 66 12.05 -6.02 -11.67
N ALA A 67 12.29 -7.33 -11.58
CA ALA A 67 11.32 -8.29 -11.04
C ALA A 67 10.94 -8.01 -9.57
N THR A 68 11.78 -7.28 -8.85
CA THR A 68 11.51 -6.84 -7.48
C THR A 68 10.48 -5.72 -7.39
N MET A 69 10.18 -5.03 -8.50
CA MET A 69 9.12 -4.03 -8.53
C MET A 69 7.77 -4.70 -8.65
N LEU A 70 6.95 -4.49 -7.63
CA LEU A 70 5.56 -4.94 -7.63
C LEU A 70 4.79 -4.38 -8.83
N THR A 71 3.91 -5.20 -9.39
CA THR A 71 2.94 -4.76 -10.40
C THR A 71 1.93 -3.77 -9.79
N HIS A 72 1.18 -3.09 -10.65
CA HIS A 72 0.05 -2.26 -10.19
C HIS A 72 -0.94 -3.07 -9.34
N GLU A 73 -1.32 -4.27 -9.80
CA GLU A 73 -2.27 -5.16 -9.10
C GLU A 73 -1.76 -5.60 -7.74
N GLN A 74 -0.49 -6.03 -7.65
CA GLN A 74 0.12 -6.44 -6.39
C GLN A 74 0.14 -5.29 -5.37
N ARG A 75 0.45 -4.07 -5.81
CA ARG A 75 0.40 -2.89 -4.94
C ARG A 75 -1.01 -2.55 -4.49
N GLN A 76 -1.99 -2.70 -5.37
CA GLN A 76 -3.39 -2.49 -5.01
C GLN A 76 -3.86 -3.53 -3.97
N ALA A 77 -3.45 -4.79 -4.13
CA ALA A 77 -3.73 -5.85 -3.16
C ALA A 77 -3.11 -5.54 -1.78
N ILE A 78 -1.83 -5.14 -1.75
CA ILE A 78 -1.16 -4.75 -0.49
C ILE A 78 -1.86 -3.56 0.17
N ARG A 79 -2.23 -2.52 -0.58
CA ARG A 79 -3.00 -1.38 -0.04
C ARG A 79 -4.32 -1.80 0.59
N ARG A 80 -5.03 -2.75 -0.03
CA ARG A 80 -6.27 -3.30 0.54
C ARG A 80 -6.01 -4.07 1.84
N LEU A 81 -4.92 -4.83 1.91
CA LEU A 81 -4.55 -5.55 3.13
C LEU A 81 -4.19 -4.59 4.27
N ILE A 82 -3.44 -3.52 3.98
CA ILE A 82 -3.12 -2.47 4.95
C ILE A 82 -4.40 -1.80 5.45
N ALA A 83 -5.27 -1.34 4.55
CA ALA A 83 -6.54 -0.72 4.94
C ALA A 83 -7.43 -1.65 5.79
N LYS A 84 -7.42 -2.96 5.50
CA LYS A 84 -8.10 -3.96 6.34
C LYS A 84 -7.44 -4.17 7.69
N ALA A 85 -6.13 -4.00 7.81
CA ALA A 85 -5.44 -4.04 9.10
C ALA A 85 -5.77 -2.78 9.91
N ASP A 86 -5.67 -1.60 9.30
CA ASP A 86 -6.00 -0.32 9.94
C ASP A 86 -7.45 -0.28 10.45
N ALA A 87 -8.39 -0.83 9.67
CA ALA A 87 -9.79 -0.95 10.08
C ALA A 87 -9.96 -1.89 11.30
N ARG A 88 -9.27 -3.04 11.30
CA ARG A 88 -9.26 -3.97 12.45
C ARG A 88 -8.64 -3.34 13.69
N ASP A 89 -7.57 -2.58 13.54
CA ASP A 89 -6.95 -1.85 14.64
C ASP A 89 -7.91 -0.79 15.21
N THR A 90 -8.64 -0.09 14.34
CA THR A 90 -9.66 0.89 14.76
C THR A 90 -10.81 0.21 15.53
N GLU A 91 -11.27 -0.95 15.07
CA GLU A 91 -12.30 -1.74 15.78
C GLU A 91 -11.80 -2.24 17.13
N ALA A 92 -10.53 -2.68 17.22
CA ALA A 92 -9.91 -3.11 18.47
C ALA A 92 -9.81 -1.95 19.46
N VAL A 93 -9.37 -0.77 19.02
CA VAL A 93 -9.31 0.44 19.85
C VAL A 93 -10.70 0.85 20.34
N ALA A 94 -11.71 0.83 19.48
CA ALA A 94 -13.08 1.15 19.86
C ALA A 94 -13.63 0.15 20.91
N TRP A 95 -13.30 -1.14 20.76
CA TRP A 95 -13.66 -2.16 21.74
C TRP A 95 -12.98 -1.92 23.09
N ILE A 96 -11.67 -1.67 23.10
CA ILE A 96 -10.92 -1.37 24.32
C ILE A 96 -11.54 -0.16 25.02
N ASN A 97 -11.78 0.94 24.31
CA ASN A 97 -12.39 2.15 24.89
C ASN A 97 -13.78 1.88 25.50
N LYS A 98 -14.60 1.06 24.83
CA LYS A 98 -15.94 0.71 25.32
C LYS A 98 -15.90 -0.10 26.62
N TYR A 99 -14.92 -1.00 26.73
CA TYR A 99 -14.80 -1.93 27.86
C TYR A 99 -13.69 -1.54 28.84
N GLN A 100 -13.12 -0.33 28.71
CA GLN A 100 -11.97 0.13 29.47
C GLN A 100 -12.13 -0.03 30.98
N PRO A 101 -13.27 0.36 31.62
CA PRO A 101 -13.41 0.22 33.07
C PRO A 101 -13.36 -1.25 33.52
N TRP A 102 -14.04 -2.14 32.79
CA TRP A 102 -14.06 -3.56 33.08
C TRP A 102 -12.69 -4.22 32.83
N LEU A 103 -11.97 -3.81 31.79
CA LEU A 103 -10.62 -4.30 31.52
C LEU A 103 -9.63 -3.87 32.61
N GLU A 104 -9.79 -2.68 33.18
CA GLU A 104 -8.98 -2.20 34.29
C GLU A 104 -9.29 -2.94 35.59
N GLU A 105 -10.57 -3.23 35.86
CA GLU A 105 -10.99 -4.07 36.99
C GLU A 105 -10.42 -5.49 36.86
N LEU A 106 -10.54 -6.11 35.69
CA LEU A 106 -9.97 -7.42 35.41
C LEU A 106 -8.44 -7.42 35.56
N ALA A 107 -7.77 -6.35 35.12
CA ALA A 107 -6.32 -6.19 35.27
C ALA A 107 -5.85 -6.01 36.72
N ALA A 108 -6.75 -5.62 37.63
CA ALA A 108 -6.45 -5.46 39.05
C ALA A 108 -6.68 -6.74 39.86
N MET A 109 -7.26 -7.78 39.26
CA MET A 109 -7.49 -9.07 39.91
C MET A 109 -6.19 -9.88 40.01
N PRO A 110 -6.09 -10.84 40.97
CA PRO A 110 -5.00 -11.81 41.02
C PRO A 110 -4.97 -12.69 39.76
N ASP A 111 -3.77 -13.10 39.32
CA ASP A 111 -3.57 -13.90 38.10
C ASP A 111 -4.44 -15.18 38.06
N GLU A 112 -4.60 -15.86 39.19
CA GLU A 112 -5.43 -17.06 39.34
C GLU A 112 -6.92 -16.79 39.03
N GLN A 113 -7.42 -15.60 39.38
CA GLN A 113 -8.80 -15.19 39.09
C GLN A 113 -8.95 -14.74 37.64
N ILE A 114 -7.93 -14.07 37.09
CA ILE A 114 -7.92 -13.69 35.66
C ILE A 114 -7.99 -14.95 34.78
N GLU A 115 -7.21 -15.99 35.10
CA GLU A 115 -7.25 -17.25 34.34
C GLU A 115 -8.60 -17.96 34.43
N ALA A 116 -9.25 -17.96 35.60
CA ALA A 116 -10.59 -18.51 35.77
C ALA A 116 -11.62 -17.78 34.91
N GLU A 117 -11.60 -16.43 34.93
CA GLU A 117 -12.48 -15.60 34.12
C GLU A 117 -12.24 -15.81 32.62
N LEU A 118 -10.97 -15.84 32.18
CA LEU A 118 -10.60 -16.09 30.78
C LEU A 118 -11.07 -17.46 30.26
N ASN A 119 -11.14 -18.47 31.13
CA ASN A 119 -11.59 -19.81 30.78
C ASN A 119 -13.11 -19.93 30.60
N ILE A 120 -13.87 -19.05 31.25
CA ILE A 120 -15.34 -19.03 31.15
C ILE A 120 -15.81 -18.15 29.97
N MET A 121 -14.92 -17.28 29.46
CA MET A 121 -15.23 -16.38 28.35
C MET A 121 -15.34 -17.08 26.98
N PRO A 122 -16.21 -16.59 26.09
CA PRO A 122 -16.21 -16.97 24.67
C PRO A 122 -14.84 -16.69 24.01
N GLU A 123 -14.44 -17.55 23.07
CA GLU A 123 -13.10 -17.48 22.45
C GLU A 123 -12.78 -16.11 21.84
N GLU A 124 -13.75 -15.46 21.19
CA GLU A 124 -13.57 -14.12 20.62
C GLU A 124 -13.30 -13.07 21.70
N MET A 125 -14.03 -13.11 22.81
CA MET A 125 -13.87 -12.19 23.93
C MET A 125 -12.52 -12.41 24.62
N ARG A 126 -12.17 -13.68 24.88
CA ARG A 126 -10.88 -14.09 25.44
C ARG A 126 -9.71 -13.56 24.61
N ARG A 127 -9.77 -13.70 23.27
CA ARG A 127 -8.73 -13.18 22.36
C ARG A 127 -8.56 -11.67 22.47
N ARG A 128 -9.66 -10.90 22.53
CA ARG A 128 -9.60 -9.44 22.64
C ARG A 128 -9.02 -8.98 23.98
N VAL A 129 -9.39 -9.65 25.07
CA VAL A 129 -8.83 -9.38 26.41
C VAL A 129 -7.33 -9.67 26.46
N LEU A 130 -6.88 -10.79 25.88
CA LEU A 130 -5.46 -11.12 25.81
C LEU A 130 -4.67 -10.09 24.98
N MET A 131 -5.21 -9.63 23.85
CA MET A 131 -4.60 -8.56 23.05
C MET A 131 -4.43 -7.26 23.85
N TYR A 132 -5.42 -6.90 24.67
CA TYR A 132 -5.32 -5.74 25.56
C TYR A 132 -4.18 -5.91 26.58
N PHE A 133 -4.10 -7.07 27.26
CA PHE A 133 -3.03 -7.33 28.23
C PHE A 133 -1.64 -7.34 27.60
N GLU A 134 -1.48 -7.91 26.40
CA GLU A 134 -0.22 -7.85 25.65
C GLU A 134 0.17 -6.42 25.28
N SER A 135 -0.81 -5.57 24.92
CA SER A 135 -0.56 -4.16 24.57
C SER A 135 -0.09 -3.32 25.75
N ARG A 136 -0.52 -3.64 26.99
CA ARG A 136 -0.05 -2.96 28.22
C ARG A 136 1.36 -3.38 28.66
N LYS A 137 1.84 -4.54 28.22
CA LYS A 137 3.18 -5.05 28.57
C LYS A 137 4.31 -4.46 27.70
N LYS A 138 3.97 -3.76 26.61
CA LYS A 138 4.92 -3.04 25.74
C LYS A 138 5.12 -1.61 26.21
#